data_AF-A0A7C7TM82-F1
#
_entry.id   AF-A0A7C7TM82-F1
#
_cell.length_a   1.000
_cell.length_b   1.000
_cell.length_c   1.000
_cell.angle_alpha   90.00
_cell.angle_beta   90.00
_cell.angle_gamma   90.00
#
_symmetry.space_group_name_H-M   'P 1'
#
loop_
_entity.id
_entity.type
_entity.pdbx_description
1 polymer ?
#
loop_
_entity_poly.entity_id
_entity_poly.type
_entity_poly.pdbx_seq_one_letter_code
_entity_poly.pdbx_strand_id
1 'polypeptide(L)'
;MRPSNYMSCEWKAIGLSNPNPLLAEYHGRTIRTSEEPGYMMLYNNGRGDLPKGDLLALFDGIHGWYFLNANYTDIRVILSLSGFCLIL
;
A
#
# COMPACT_ATOMS: atom_id res chain seq x y z
N MET A 1 7.46 -6.66 7.40
CA MET A 1 8.42 -7.15 6.38
C MET A 1 9.82 -6.77 6.82
N ARG A 2 10.79 -7.62 6.52
CA ARG A 2 12.22 -7.36 6.75
C ARG A 2 12.85 -6.73 5.51
N PRO A 3 14.03 -6.08 5.60
CA PRO A 3 14.78 -5.63 4.43
C PRO A 3 14.89 -6.73 3.37
N SER A 4 14.80 -6.33 2.09
CA SER A 4 14.84 -7.21 0.92
C SER A 4 13.63 -8.12 0.69
N ASN A 5 12.66 -8.16 1.62
CA ASN A 5 11.37 -8.79 1.31
C ASN A 5 10.65 -7.98 0.24
N TYR A 6 10.03 -8.69 -0.71
CA TYR A 6 9.39 -8.10 -1.87
C TYR A 6 7.96 -8.62 -2.04
N MET A 7 7.06 -7.70 -2.39
CA MET A 7 5.69 -8.01 -2.76
C MET A 7 5.31 -7.18 -3.99
N SER A 8 4.94 -7.83 -5.08
CA SER A 8 4.18 -7.18 -6.15
C SER A 8 2.70 -7.14 -5.78
N CYS A 9 2.03 -6.12 -6.26
CA CYS A 9 0.59 -6.00 -6.12
C CYS A 9 -0.06 -5.53 -7.40
N GLU A 10 -1.27 -6.01 -7.59
CA GLU A 10 -2.21 -5.48 -8.56
C GLU A 10 -3.52 -5.18 -7.84
N TRP A 11 -4.12 -4.02 -8.08
CA TRP A 11 -5.44 -3.72 -7.54
C TRP A 11 -6.37 -3.18 -8.60
N LYS A 12 -7.67 -3.44 -8.38
CA LYS A 12 -8.75 -2.85 -9.16
C LYS A 12 -9.88 -2.41 -8.24
N ALA A 13 -10.52 -1.31 -8.61
CA ALA A 13 -11.71 -0.83 -7.95
C ALA A 13 -12.92 -1.01 -8.86
N ILE A 14 -13.99 -1.56 -8.29
CA ILE A 14 -15.26 -1.83 -8.96
C ILE A 14 -16.30 -0.85 -8.40
N GLY A 15 -17.13 -0.29 -9.28
CA GLY A 15 -18.17 0.67 -8.91
C GLY A 15 -17.73 2.14 -8.95
N LEU A 16 -16.56 2.44 -9.53
CA LEU A 16 -16.12 3.81 -9.77
C LEU A 16 -16.74 4.37 -11.04
N SER A 17 -17.49 5.47 -10.91
CA SER A 17 -17.90 6.31 -12.05
C SER A 17 -16.82 7.34 -12.42
N ASN A 18 -16.03 7.77 -11.44
CA ASN A 18 -14.86 8.63 -11.59
C ASN A 18 -13.70 8.04 -10.76
N PRO A 19 -12.55 7.72 -11.36
CA PRO A 19 -11.43 7.12 -10.62
C PRO A 19 -10.63 8.13 -9.78
N ASN A 20 -10.65 9.42 -10.11
CA ASN A 20 -9.82 10.45 -9.45
C ASN A 20 -10.02 10.64 -7.93
N PRO A 21 -11.22 10.41 -7.36
CA PRO A 21 -11.42 10.48 -5.91
C PRO A 21 -10.97 9.22 -5.15
N LEU A 22 -10.55 8.15 -5.84
CA LEU A 22 -9.85 7.05 -5.19
C LEU A 22 -8.37 7.43 -5.05
N LEU A 23 -7.89 7.49 -3.80
CA LEU A 23 -6.47 7.61 -3.50
C LEU A 23 -5.94 6.25 -3.06
N ALA A 24 -4.77 5.90 -3.61
CA ALA A 24 -4.05 4.69 -3.27
C ALA A 24 -2.61 5.05 -2.93
N GLU A 25 -2.16 4.61 -1.76
CA GLU A 25 -0.82 4.86 -1.23
C GLU A 25 -0.16 3.58 -0.75
N TYR A 26 1.17 3.60 -0.82
CA TYR A 26 2.05 2.50 -0.44
C TYR A 26 3.01 3.06 0.59
N HIS A 27 3.01 2.52 1.79
CA HIS A 27 3.90 3.04 2.83
C HIS A 27 4.45 1.94 3.74
N GLY A 28 5.62 2.24 4.28
CA GLY A 28 6.25 1.49 5.36
C GLY A 28 6.31 2.35 6.60
N ARG A 29 6.15 1.73 7.77
CA ARG A 29 6.44 2.34 9.07
C ARG A 29 7.24 1.41 9.94
N THR A 30 8.13 1.94 10.76
CA THR A 30 8.81 1.13 11.79
C THR A 30 7.82 0.63 12.84
N ILE A 31 8.17 -0.48 13.49
CA ILE A 31 7.40 -0.95 14.65
C ILE A 31 7.68 0.03 15.80
N ARG A 32 6.61 0.55 16.40
CA ARG A 32 6.72 1.48 17.51
C ARG A 32 7.17 0.73 18.77
N THR A 33 8.28 1.16 19.35
CA THR A 33 8.87 0.59 20.59
C THR A 33 8.83 1.55 21.77
N SER A 34 8.42 2.80 21.56
CA SER A 34 8.27 3.85 22.58
C SER A 34 7.25 4.89 22.11
N GLU A 35 7.05 5.95 22.90
CA GLU A 35 6.21 7.10 22.51
C GLU A 35 6.85 8.00 21.46
N GLU A 36 8.14 7.83 21.20
CA GLU A 36 8.86 8.61 20.18
C GLU A 36 8.32 8.31 18.76
N PRO A 37 8.31 9.31 17.86
CA PRO A 37 7.88 9.11 16.49
C PRO A 37 8.74 8.06 15.77
N GLY A 38 8.10 7.08 15.13
CA GLY A 38 8.76 6.13 14.24
C GLY A 38 9.08 6.74 12.86
N TYR A 39 9.77 5.99 12.01
CA TYR A 39 9.98 6.38 10.62
C TYR A 39 8.77 5.97 9.76
N MET A 40 8.38 6.84 8.84
CA MET A 40 7.41 6.58 7.79
C MET A 40 8.06 6.83 6.44
N MET A 41 7.84 5.92 5.49
CA MET A 41 8.28 6.07 4.12
C MET A 41 7.10 5.88 3.19
N LEU A 42 6.86 6.86 2.32
CA LEU A 42 5.87 6.79 1.26
C LEU A 42 6.56 6.31 -0.01
N TYR A 43 6.24 5.08 -0.45
CA TYR A 43 6.85 4.46 -1.62
C TYR A 43 6.21 4.93 -2.91
N ASN A 44 4.89 5.15 -2.90
CA ASN A 44 4.14 5.69 -4.02
C ASN A 44 2.83 6.32 -3.52
N ASN A 45 2.36 7.36 -4.21
CA ASN A 45 1.09 8.02 -3.98
C ASN A 45 0.47 8.39 -5.31
N GLY A 46 -0.78 7.97 -5.53
CA GLY A 46 -1.50 8.35 -6.71
C GLY A 46 -3.01 8.37 -6.52
N ARG A 47 -3.66 9.07 -7.44
CA ARG A 47 -5.11 9.06 -7.61
C ARG A 47 -5.46 8.24 -8.84
N GLY A 48 -6.65 7.68 -8.85
CA GLY A 48 -7.14 6.91 -9.98
C GLY A 48 -6.96 5.40 -9.83
N ASP A 49 -6.99 4.72 -10.96
CA ASP A 49 -7.00 3.27 -11.10
C ASP A 49 -5.62 2.70 -11.43
N LEU A 50 -4.54 3.33 -10.95
CA LEU A 50 -3.15 2.88 -11.12
C LEU A 50 -3.06 1.39 -10.75
N PRO A 51 -3.02 0.43 -11.68
CA PRO A 51 -3.41 -0.92 -11.31
C PRO A 51 -2.28 -1.70 -10.65
N LYS A 52 -1.07 -1.14 -10.53
CA LYS A 52 0.17 -1.88 -10.28
C LYS A 52 1.09 -1.12 -9.33
N GLY A 53 1.72 -1.86 -8.43
CA GLY A 53 2.74 -1.34 -7.53
C GLY A 53 3.65 -2.45 -7.05
N ASP A 54 4.87 -2.07 -6.69
CA ASP A 54 5.88 -2.97 -6.15
C ASP A 54 6.32 -2.45 -4.78
N LEU A 55 6.39 -3.35 -3.81
CA LEU A 55 6.88 -3.06 -2.47
C LEU A 55 8.18 -3.82 -2.23
N LEU A 56 9.28 -3.06 -2.16
CA LEU A 56 10.55 -3.54 -1.64
C LEU A 56 10.75 -2.96 -0.23
N ALA A 57 10.78 -3.82 0.77
CA ALA A 57 11.02 -3.38 2.14
C ALA A 57 12.49 -2.96 2.30
N LEU A 58 12.71 -1.68 2.65
CA LEU A 58 14.04 -1.11 2.89
C LEU A 58 14.46 -1.15 4.37
N PHE A 59 13.51 -1.43 5.27
CA PHE A 59 13.71 -1.49 6.71
C PHE A 59 12.72 -2.48 7.35
N ASP A 60 13.05 -2.93 8.56
CA ASP A 60 12.16 -3.75 9.39
C ASP A 60 10.95 -2.93 9.83
N GLY A 61 9.75 -3.40 9.47
CA GLY A 61 8.55 -2.65 9.78
C GLY A 61 7.25 -3.28 9.35
N ILE A 62 6.18 -2.50 9.50
CA ILE A 62 4.86 -2.75 8.94
C ILE A 62 4.82 -2.04 7.60
N HIS A 63 4.51 -2.78 6.55
CA HIS A 63 4.48 -2.30 5.18
C HIS A 63 3.14 -2.66 4.57
N GLY A 64 2.55 -1.79 3.76
CA GLY A 64 1.27 -2.09 3.14
C GLY A 64 0.67 -0.99 2.29
N TRP A 65 -0.61 -1.20 2.01
CA TRP A 65 -1.44 -0.40 1.12
C TRP A 65 -2.47 0.37 1.92
N TYR A 66 -2.73 1.61 1.50
CA TYR A 66 -3.81 2.44 2.00
C TYR A 66 -4.70 2.87 0.84
N PHE A 67 -6.01 2.73 1.03
CA PHE A 67 -7.02 3.15 0.07
C PHE A 67 -7.99 4.11 0.75
N LEU A 68 -8.18 5.27 0.15
CA LEU A 68 -9.19 6.24 0.57
C LEU A 68 -10.21 6.41 -0.55
N ASN A 69 -11.45 6.00 -0.27
CA ASN A 69 -12.58 6.29 -1.14
C ASN A 69 -13.14 7.67 -0.80
N ALA A 70 -12.85 8.69 -1.61
CA ALA A 70 -13.46 10.01 -1.49
C ALA A 70 -14.65 10.22 -2.46
N ASN A 71 -15.22 9.14 -2.99
CA ASN A 71 -16.46 9.18 -3.76
C ASN A 71 -17.68 9.19 -2.83
N TYR A 72 -18.83 9.62 -3.36
CA TYR A 72 -20.12 9.57 -2.66
C TYR A 72 -20.84 8.22 -2.81
N THR A 73 -20.16 7.22 -3.36
CA THR A 73 -20.72 5.89 -3.63
C THR A 73 -19.83 4.81 -3.05
N ASP A 74 -20.45 3.68 -2.71
CA ASP A 74 -19.74 2.48 -2.31
C ASP A 74 -18.92 1.91 -3.47
N ILE A 75 -17.73 1.42 -3.14
CA ILE A 75 -16.84 0.75 -4.08
C ILE A 75 -16.34 -0.56 -3.49
N ARG A 76 -15.85 -1.45 -4.35
CA ARG A 76 -15.12 -2.64 -3.94
C ARG A 76 -13.69 -2.58 -4.48
N VAL A 77 -12.70 -2.65 -3.61
CA VAL A 77 -11.29 -2.82 -3.99
C VAL A 77 -10.95 -4.30 -3.91
N ILE A 78 -10.36 -4.84 -4.98
CA ILE A 78 -9.77 -6.17 -5.02
C ILE A 78 -8.27 -5.98 -5.15
N LEU A 79 -7.53 -6.40 -4.11
CA LEU A 79 -6.08 -6.35 -4.05
C LEU A 79 -5.53 -7.78 -4.20
N SER A 80 -4.76 -8.00 -5.25
CA SER A 80 -4.04 -9.24 -5.51
C SER A 80 -2.58 -9.02 -5.15
N LEU A 81 -2.03 -9.90 -4.31
CA LEU A 81 -0.65 -9.83 -3.86
C LEU A 81 0.11 -11.05 -4.34
N SER A 82 1.36 -10.86 -4.72
CA SER A 82 2.28 -11.94 -5.07
C SER A 82 3.67 -11.53 -4.61
N GLY A 83 4.42 -12.44 -4.01
CA GLY A 83 5.71 -12.05 -3.47
C GLY A 83 6.42 -13.17 -2.75
N PHE A 84 7.61 -12.83 -2.28
CA PHE A 84 8.48 -13.73 -1.56
C PHE A 84 9.00 -13.04 -0.30
N CYS A 85 8.93 -13.79 0.80
CA CYS A 85 9.40 -13.35 2.10
C CYS A 85 10.54 -14.30 2.47
N LEU A 86 11.79 -13.82 2.40
CA LEU A 86 12.92 -14.62 2.85
C LEU A 86 12.90 -14.64 4.38
N ILE A 87 12.62 -15.80 4.97
CA ILE A 87 12.79 -15.99 6.41
C ILE A 87 14.21 -16.54 6.58
N LEU A 88 15.18 -15.66 6.81
CA LEU A 88 16.50 -16.02 7.35
C LEU A 88 16.43 -16.11 8.87
#